data_AF-A0A381WSM9-F1
#
_entry.id   AF-A0A381WSM9-F1
#
_cell.length_a   1.000
_cell.length_b   1.000
_cell.length_c   1.000
_cell.angle_alpha   90.00
_cell.angle_beta   90.00
_cell.angle_gamma   90.00
#
_symmetry.space_group_name_H-M   'P 1'
#
loop_
_entity.id
_entity.type
_entity.pdbx_description
1 polymer ?
#
loop_
_entity_poly.entity_id
_entity_poly.type
_entity_poly.pdbx_seq_one_letter_code
_entity_poly.pdbx_strand_id
1 'polypeptide(L)'
;VVYVLDGNLLFGTAMETVRNLSGAGLGIGEIPMAYTVAIGYKDANNLLATFHKRWRDYTPNIGGEAEKMSKLMGGPSDISGGGAPDFLKFLQEELKPLIESKYSVDPIDATIAGLSLGGLFPSWVLLTQPETFQRYVIMSPSIWWNGEEVWEWESRFAQNHNDINAKVFVTAGGLETIEIQKKMMDDILKDAPEQAVQMFKPMLDYFDKEGWPKMAEITPMFVDKLKSRSYKSLKIHCHNMPDESHSSVAPGAISRGLRYVFDHWDPSKGK
;
A
#
# COMPACT_ATOMS: atom_id res chain seq x y z
N VAL A 1 3.61 -11.25 12.96
CA VAL A 1 4.66 -10.77 12.02
C VAL A 1 4.15 -9.55 11.27
N VAL A 2 4.98 -8.53 11.05
CA VAL A 2 4.66 -7.35 10.23
C VAL A 2 5.39 -7.46 8.89
N TYR A 3 4.65 -7.82 7.85
CA TYR A 3 5.11 -7.88 6.46
C TYR A 3 5.02 -6.50 5.82
N VAL A 4 6.14 -5.98 5.31
CA VAL A 4 6.23 -4.64 4.74
C VAL A 4 6.62 -4.74 3.29
N LEU A 5 5.74 -4.30 2.40
CA LEU A 5 6.00 -4.22 0.96
C LEU A 5 6.96 -3.09 0.64
N ASP A 6 7.56 -3.13 -0.56
CA ASP A 6 8.58 -2.17 -1.00
C ASP A 6 9.74 -2.07 0.01
N GLY A 7 10.23 -3.23 0.45
CA GLY A 7 11.22 -3.35 1.51
C GLY A 7 12.52 -2.57 1.28
N ASN A 8 12.94 -2.41 0.02
CA ASN A 8 14.09 -1.58 -0.36
C ASN A 8 13.91 -0.10 0.04
N LEU A 9 12.66 0.36 0.17
CA LEU A 9 12.30 1.75 0.52
C LEU A 9 11.85 1.88 1.97
N LEU A 10 11.07 0.93 2.48
CA LEU A 10 10.34 1.08 3.75
C LEU A 10 10.95 0.32 4.93
N PHE A 11 11.94 -0.56 4.72
CA PHE A 11 12.43 -1.44 5.80
C PHE A 11 12.95 -0.66 7.01
N GLY A 12 13.81 0.34 6.80
CA GLY A 12 14.41 1.11 7.91
C GLY A 12 13.35 1.79 8.77
N THR A 13 12.43 2.51 8.13
CA THR A 13 11.30 3.19 8.79
C THR A 13 10.42 2.21 9.55
N ALA A 14 10.02 1.11 8.91
CA ALA A 14 9.11 0.15 9.53
C ALA A 14 9.76 -0.61 10.68
N MET A 15 11.00 -1.06 10.52
CA MET A 15 11.73 -1.83 11.53
C MET A 15 11.94 -1.01 12.80
N GLU A 16 12.38 0.24 12.66
CA GLU A 16 12.62 1.10 13.82
C GLU A 16 11.30 1.53 14.49
N THR A 17 10.24 1.74 13.70
CA THR A 17 8.91 2.03 14.26
C THR A 17 8.36 0.85 15.06
N VAL A 18 8.45 -0.38 14.54
CA VAL A 18 8.02 -1.59 15.26
C VAL A 18 8.81 -1.74 16.56
N ARG A 19 10.14 -1.56 16.52
CA ARG A 19 11.00 -1.64 17.70
C ARG A 19 10.62 -0.63 18.78
N ASN A 20 10.34 0.62 18.40
CA ASN A 20 9.96 1.67 19.33
C ASN A 20 8.58 1.42 19.92
N LEU A 21 7.59 1.10 19.08
CA LEU A 21 6.23 0.81 19.53
C LEU A 21 6.18 -0.46 20.38
N SER A 22 7.06 -1.44 20.18
CA SER A 22 7.15 -2.63 21.03
C SER A 22 7.86 -2.37 22.37
N GLY A 23 8.15 -1.12 22.70
CA GLY A 23 8.82 -0.72 23.94
C GLY A 23 10.27 -1.19 24.01
N ALA A 24 10.93 -1.36 22.85
CA ALA A 24 12.31 -1.83 22.73
C ALA A 24 12.63 -3.12 23.53
N GLY A 25 11.62 -4.00 23.71
CA GLY A 25 11.78 -5.26 24.45
C GLY A 25 11.62 -5.14 25.97
N LEU A 26 11.24 -3.97 26.49
CA LEU A 26 11.01 -3.74 27.92
C LEU A 26 9.62 -4.17 28.40
N GLY A 27 8.76 -4.71 27.53
CA GLY A 27 7.42 -5.19 27.88
C GLY A 27 6.39 -4.08 28.18
N ILE A 28 6.70 -2.83 27.83
CA ILE A 28 5.87 -1.64 28.06
C ILE A 28 5.48 -0.93 26.75
N GLY A 29 5.34 -1.70 25.67
CA GLY A 29 5.05 -1.19 24.32
C GLY A 29 3.57 -0.96 24.02
N GLU A 30 3.33 -0.10 23.02
CA GLU A 30 2.04 0.09 22.35
C GLU A 30 1.73 -0.99 21.31
N ILE A 31 2.63 -1.92 21.04
CA ILE A 31 2.35 -3.14 20.27
C ILE A 31 3.13 -4.31 20.88
N PRO A 32 2.73 -5.58 20.65
CA PRO A 32 3.55 -6.73 21.01
C PRO A 32 4.89 -6.74 20.27
N MET A 33 5.87 -7.46 20.80
CA MET A 33 7.09 -7.77 20.06
C MET A 33 6.74 -8.48 18.75
N ALA A 34 7.25 -7.98 17.63
CA ALA A 34 6.96 -8.51 16.32
C ALA A 34 8.21 -8.52 15.43
N TYR A 35 8.32 -9.54 14.58
CA TYR A 35 9.28 -9.53 13.48
C TYR A 35 8.81 -8.60 12.38
N THR A 36 9.70 -7.74 11.89
CA THR A 36 9.52 -6.97 10.66
C THR A 36 10.15 -7.73 9.50
N VAL A 37 9.32 -8.17 8.54
CA VAL A 37 9.76 -8.87 7.33
C VAL A 37 9.49 -7.95 6.13
N ALA A 38 10.55 -7.33 5.61
CA ALA A 38 10.43 -6.45 4.46
C ALA A 38 10.64 -7.22 3.15
N ILE A 39 9.64 -7.18 2.26
CA ILE A 39 9.68 -7.84 0.97
C ILE A 39 10.15 -6.84 -0.08
N GLY A 40 11.30 -7.13 -0.66
CA GLY A 40 11.93 -6.28 -1.65
C GLY A 40 12.52 -7.08 -2.80
N TYR A 41 13.24 -6.37 -3.64
CA TYR A 41 13.79 -6.90 -4.87
C TYR A 41 15.30 -6.91 -4.84
N LYS A 42 15.87 -8.04 -5.28
CA LYS A 42 17.27 -8.11 -5.65
C LYS A 42 17.52 -7.23 -6.88
N ASP A 43 18.66 -6.54 -6.90
CA ASP A 43 19.14 -5.72 -8.01
C ASP A 43 18.23 -4.53 -8.40
N ALA A 44 17.33 -4.11 -7.49
CA ALA A 44 16.54 -2.89 -7.62
C ALA A 44 17.33 -1.68 -7.09
N ASN A 45 18.40 -1.35 -7.79
CA ASN A 45 19.40 -0.37 -7.36
C ASN A 45 18.99 1.09 -7.63
N ASN A 46 17.86 1.30 -8.29
CA ASN A 46 17.27 2.61 -8.54
C ASN A 46 15.74 2.52 -8.59
N LEU A 47 15.08 3.68 -8.55
CA LEU A 47 13.63 3.79 -8.49
C LEU A 47 12.92 3.12 -9.69
N LEU A 48 13.47 3.26 -10.90
CA LEU A 48 12.87 2.72 -12.12
C LEU A 48 12.91 1.18 -12.15
N ALA A 49 14.04 0.59 -11.76
CA ALA A 49 14.18 -0.86 -11.63
C ALA A 49 13.20 -1.43 -10.58
N THR A 50 12.96 -0.68 -9.49
CA THR A 50 11.93 -1.01 -8.50
C THR A 50 10.54 -0.95 -9.12
N PHE A 51 10.21 0.11 -9.86
CA PHE A 51 8.90 0.31 -10.51
C PHE A 51 8.48 -0.85 -11.42
N HIS A 52 9.38 -1.36 -12.26
CA HIS A 52 9.05 -2.48 -13.17
C HIS A 52 8.65 -3.74 -12.40
N LYS A 53 9.37 -4.06 -11.33
CA LYS A 53 9.10 -5.27 -10.53
C LYS A 53 7.79 -5.14 -9.75
N ARG A 54 7.51 -3.97 -9.17
CA ARG A 54 6.26 -3.74 -8.44
C ARG A 54 5.03 -3.56 -9.32
N TRP A 55 5.16 -3.06 -10.55
CA TRP A 55 4.04 -3.13 -11.52
C TRP A 55 3.66 -4.57 -11.83
N ARG A 56 4.65 -5.46 -12.01
CA ARG A 56 4.38 -6.89 -12.16
C ARG A 56 3.70 -7.47 -10.92
N ASP A 57 4.29 -7.32 -9.74
CA ASP A 57 3.87 -8.08 -8.54
C ASP A 57 2.66 -7.51 -7.82
N TYR A 58 2.39 -6.20 -7.89
CA TYR A 58 1.33 -5.59 -7.10
C TYR A 58 0.05 -5.30 -7.90
N THR A 59 0.07 -5.48 -9.22
CA THR A 59 -1.11 -5.26 -10.05
C THR A 59 -1.76 -6.60 -10.42
N PRO A 60 -3.07 -6.77 -10.21
CA PRO A 60 -3.73 -8.05 -10.46
C PRO A 60 -4.17 -8.25 -11.90
N ASN A 61 -4.26 -7.18 -12.69
CA ASN A 61 -4.69 -7.23 -14.08
C ASN A 61 -3.53 -7.26 -15.07
N ILE A 62 -3.68 -8.07 -16.12
CA ILE A 62 -2.74 -8.12 -17.25
C ILE A 62 -3.01 -6.92 -18.17
N GLY A 63 -1.94 -6.27 -18.61
CA GLY A 63 -1.92 -5.08 -19.44
C GLY A 63 -2.27 -3.80 -18.66
N GLY A 64 -3.10 -2.96 -19.29
CA GLY A 64 -3.68 -1.78 -18.67
C GLY A 64 -2.64 -0.74 -18.23
N GLU A 65 -2.85 -0.17 -17.06
CA GLU A 65 -2.04 0.92 -16.51
C GLU A 65 -0.57 0.52 -16.28
N ALA A 66 -0.30 -0.75 -15.92
CA ALA A 66 1.06 -1.26 -15.69
C ALA A 66 1.90 -1.22 -16.97
N GLU A 67 1.35 -1.76 -18.06
CA GLU A 67 2.02 -1.77 -19.37
C GLU A 67 2.20 -0.35 -19.91
N LYS A 68 1.18 0.51 -19.77
CA LYS A 68 1.24 1.91 -20.19
C LYS A 68 2.34 2.67 -19.45
N MET A 69 2.37 2.59 -18.12
CA MET A 69 3.36 3.28 -17.30
C MET A 69 4.78 2.78 -17.56
N SER A 70 4.95 1.48 -17.81
CA SER A 70 6.24 0.93 -18.26
C SER A 70 6.71 1.58 -19.56
N LYS A 71 5.85 1.64 -20.58
CA LYS A 71 6.20 2.27 -21.85
C LYS A 71 6.50 3.77 -21.70
N LEU A 72 5.69 4.50 -20.94
CA LEU A 72 5.83 5.95 -20.76
C LEU A 72 7.10 6.34 -20.01
N MET A 73 7.59 5.49 -19.11
CA MET A 73 8.82 5.74 -18.33
C MET A 73 10.07 5.04 -18.89
N GLY A 74 10.03 4.58 -20.15
CA GLY A 74 11.19 3.95 -20.81
C GLY A 74 11.55 2.57 -20.25
N GLY A 75 10.58 1.90 -19.64
CA GLY A 75 10.71 0.55 -19.11
C GLY A 75 10.61 -0.56 -20.17
N PRO A 76 10.89 -1.82 -19.78
CA PRO A 76 10.75 -2.97 -20.66
C PRO A 76 9.32 -3.13 -21.18
N SER A 77 9.21 -3.54 -22.44
CA SER A 77 7.92 -3.76 -23.11
C SER A 77 7.20 -5.05 -22.69
N ASP A 78 7.88 -5.93 -21.96
CA ASP A 78 7.36 -7.22 -21.48
C ASP A 78 6.74 -7.13 -20.08
N ILE A 79 6.77 -5.95 -19.42
CA ILE A 79 6.00 -5.73 -18.20
C ILE A 79 4.53 -5.58 -18.55
N SER A 80 3.76 -6.63 -18.29
CA SER A 80 2.30 -6.62 -18.46
C SER A 80 1.53 -6.39 -17.17
N GLY A 81 2.14 -6.40 -15.98
CA GLY A 81 1.33 -6.52 -14.75
C GLY A 81 0.69 -7.91 -14.63
N GLY A 82 -0.30 -8.04 -13.75
CA GLY A 82 -1.08 -9.27 -13.56
C GLY A 82 -0.43 -10.30 -12.64
N GLY A 83 0.69 -9.97 -12.00
CA GLY A 83 1.44 -10.88 -11.14
C GLY A 83 0.98 -10.91 -9.69
N ALA A 84 -0.02 -10.11 -9.28
CA ALA A 84 -0.51 -10.12 -7.89
C ALA A 84 -0.96 -11.50 -7.39
N PRO A 85 -1.65 -12.35 -8.18
CA PRO A 85 -1.97 -13.72 -7.75
C PRO A 85 -0.73 -14.57 -7.47
N ASP A 86 0.29 -14.51 -8.33
CA ASP A 86 1.55 -15.25 -8.14
C ASP A 86 2.33 -14.71 -6.94
N PHE A 87 2.34 -13.39 -6.75
CA PHE A 87 2.98 -12.76 -5.60
C PHE A 87 2.27 -13.14 -4.28
N LEU A 88 0.93 -13.13 -4.25
CA LEU A 88 0.17 -13.61 -3.10
C LEU A 88 0.44 -15.09 -2.80
N LYS A 89 0.51 -15.91 -3.84
CA LYS A 89 0.87 -17.33 -3.72
C LYS A 89 2.26 -17.50 -3.11
N PHE A 90 3.26 -16.75 -3.58
CA PHE A 90 4.59 -16.71 -2.97
C PHE A 90 4.52 -16.34 -1.47
N LEU A 91 3.72 -15.34 -1.10
CA LEU A 91 3.56 -14.97 0.31
C LEU A 91 2.96 -16.12 1.14
N GLN A 92 1.92 -16.79 0.63
CA GLN A 92 1.19 -17.84 1.33
C GLN A 92 1.95 -19.17 1.40
N GLU A 93 2.57 -19.60 0.30
CA GLU A 93 3.13 -20.94 0.15
C GLU A 93 4.64 -21.00 0.37
N GLU A 94 5.35 -19.87 0.29
CA GLU A 94 6.80 -19.84 0.44
C GLU A 94 7.25 -18.97 1.61
N LEU A 95 6.93 -17.66 1.59
CA LEU A 95 7.49 -16.72 2.56
C LEU A 95 6.95 -16.94 3.97
N LYS A 96 5.62 -16.99 4.16
CA LYS A 96 5.02 -17.20 5.49
C LYS A 96 5.50 -18.53 6.11
N PRO A 97 5.44 -19.68 5.41
CA PRO A 97 5.97 -20.95 5.92
C PRO A 97 7.47 -20.89 6.25
N LEU A 98 8.28 -20.19 5.44
CA LEU A 98 9.71 -20.04 5.72
C LEU A 98 9.95 -19.28 7.04
N ILE A 99 9.22 -18.20 7.29
CA ILE A 99 9.33 -17.43 8.53
C ILE A 99 8.86 -18.27 9.73
N GLU A 100 7.73 -18.96 9.61
CA GLU A 100 7.16 -19.84 10.64
C GLU A 100 8.11 -20.99 11.01
N SER A 101 8.84 -21.55 10.03
CA SER A 101 9.81 -22.63 10.27
C SER A 101 11.09 -22.16 10.99
N LYS A 102 11.44 -20.88 10.88
CA LYS A 102 12.71 -20.31 11.38
C LYS A 102 12.58 -19.54 12.68
N TYR A 103 11.40 -18.97 12.93
CA TYR A 103 11.16 -18.05 14.04
C TYR A 103 9.90 -18.47 14.80
N SER A 104 9.91 -18.28 16.12
CA SER A 104 8.73 -18.55 16.95
C SER A 104 7.68 -17.45 16.73
N VAL A 105 6.76 -17.69 15.80
CA VAL A 105 5.68 -16.76 15.42
C VAL A 105 4.33 -17.46 15.41
N ASP A 106 3.26 -16.73 15.67
CA ASP A 106 1.90 -17.19 15.40
C ASP A 106 1.61 -17.00 13.90
N PRO A 107 1.29 -18.09 13.15
CA PRO A 107 1.00 -18.02 11.71
C PRO A 107 -0.25 -17.19 11.36
N ILE A 108 -1.17 -17.05 12.33
CA ILE A 108 -2.41 -16.28 12.23
C ILE A 108 -2.18 -14.83 12.67
N ASP A 109 -1.18 -14.51 13.49
CA ASP A 109 -0.89 -13.12 13.83
C ASP A 109 -0.04 -12.47 12.73
N ALA A 110 -0.69 -12.05 11.63
CA ALA A 110 -0.02 -11.45 10.48
C ALA A 110 -0.59 -10.06 10.13
N THR A 111 0.32 -9.10 9.97
CA THR A 111 0.03 -7.75 9.49
C THR A 111 0.69 -7.55 8.14
N ILE A 112 -0.01 -7.01 7.15
CA ILE A 112 0.59 -6.52 5.90
C ILE A 112 0.52 -5.00 5.83
N ALA A 113 1.62 -4.37 5.40
CA ALA A 113 1.72 -2.93 5.22
C ALA A 113 2.34 -2.60 3.88
N GLY A 114 1.84 -1.57 3.21
CA GLY A 114 2.48 -1.06 1.99
C GLY A 114 1.92 0.28 1.50
N LEU A 115 2.72 0.91 0.64
CA LEU A 115 2.54 2.29 0.15
C LEU A 115 2.24 2.29 -1.35
N SER A 116 1.35 3.17 -1.85
CA SER A 116 1.15 3.37 -3.29
C SER A 116 0.60 2.09 -3.94
N LEU A 117 1.30 1.51 -4.93
CA LEU A 117 1.00 0.16 -5.43
C LEU A 117 1.14 -0.93 -4.36
N GLY A 118 2.08 -0.75 -3.43
CA GLY A 118 2.16 -1.59 -2.23
C GLY A 118 0.97 -1.37 -1.29
N GLY A 119 0.16 -0.33 -1.45
CA GLY A 119 -1.15 -0.18 -0.81
C GLY A 119 -2.30 -0.73 -1.67
N LEU A 120 -2.17 -0.69 -2.99
CA LEU A 120 -3.11 -1.32 -3.93
C LEU A 120 -3.17 -2.84 -3.71
N PHE A 121 -2.02 -3.50 -3.62
CA PHE A 121 -1.96 -4.96 -3.45
C PHE A 121 -2.68 -5.44 -2.17
N PRO A 122 -2.41 -4.91 -0.96
CA PRO A 122 -3.16 -5.27 0.24
C PRO A 122 -4.65 -4.91 0.16
N SER A 123 -5.03 -3.87 -0.59
CA SER A 123 -6.44 -3.55 -0.84
C SER A 123 -7.10 -4.62 -1.70
N TRP A 124 -6.39 -5.12 -2.72
CA TRP A 124 -6.84 -6.25 -3.53
C TRP A 124 -6.92 -7.55 -2.72
N VAL A 125 -5.93 -7.86 -1.88
CA VAL A 125 -5.96 -9.04 -0.99
C VAL A 125 -7.14 -8.96 -0.03
N LEU A 126 -7.40 -7.80 0.59
CA LEU A 126 -8.55 -7.59 1.47
C LEU A 126 -9.90 -7.88 0.79
N LEU A 127 -9.99 -7.63 -0.52
CA LEU A 127 -11.20 -7.81 -1.33
C LEU A 127 -11.23 -9.13 -2.12
N THR A 128 -10.28 -10.04 -1.87
CA THR A 128 -10.22 -11.32 -2.59
C THR A 128 -9.93 -12.50 -1.69
N GLN A 129 -9.00 -12.36 -0.74
CA GLN A 129 -8.57 -13.38 0.22
C GLN A 129 -8.25 -12.73 1.59
N PRO A 130 -9.23 -12.06 2.24
CA PRO A 130 -9.02 -11.29 3.46
C PRO A 130 -8.44 -12.10 4.63
N GLU A 131 -8.64 -13.42 4.65
CA GLU A 131 -8.13 -14.35 5.66
C GLU A 131 -6.60 -14.47 5.68
N THR A 132 -5.92 -14.04 4.61
CA THR A 132 -4.46 -14.14 4.48
C THR A 132 -3.73 -13.35 5.56
N PHE A 133 -4.27 -12.18 5.93
CA PHE A 133 -3.72 -11.30 6.97
C PHE A 133 -4.83 -10.80 7.88
N GLN A 134 -4.55 -10.67 9.17
CA GLN A 134 -5.52 -10.27 10.19
C GLN A 134 -5.51 -8.76 10.36
N ARG A 135 -4.43 -8.11 9.92
CA ARG A 135 -4.21 -6.67 10.04
C ARG A 135 -3.66 -6.10 8.74
N TYR A 136 -4.18 -4.94 8.34
CA TYR A 136 -3.79 -4.24 7.12
C TYR A 136 -3.45 -2.79 7.47
N VAL A 137 -2.26 -2.34 7.07
CA VAL A 137 -1.85 -0.92 7.12
C VAL A 137 -1.66 -0.46 5.68
N ILE A 138 -2.71 0.12 5.13
CA ILE A 138 -2.83 0.49 3.72
C ILE A 138 -2.52 1.98 3.58
N MET A 139 -1.39 2.31 2.96
CA MET A 139 -0.85 3.67 2.93
C MET A 139 -0.91 4.22 1.51
N SER A 140 -1.53 5.38 1.34
CA SER A 140 -1.73 6.07 0.06
C SER A 140 -2.02 5.12 -1.10
N PRO A 141 -3.05 4.25 -0.98
CA PRO A 141 -3.23 3.17 -1.93
C PRO A 141 -3.55 3.72 -3.32
N SER A 142 -2.90 3.18 -4.34
CA SER A 142 -3.17 3.52 -5.74
C SER A 142 -4.49 2.93 -6.24
N ILE A 143 -5.58 3.02 -5.48
CA ILE A 143 -6.89 2.44 -5.82
C ILE A 143 -7.62 3.17 -6.96
N TRP A 144 -7.05 4.28 -7.44
CA TRP A 144 -7.43 4.94 -8.70
C TRP A 144 -6.97 4.16 -9.95
N TRP A 145 -6.04 3.23 -9.77
CA TRP A 145 -5.37 2.50 -10.84
C TRP A 145 -6.34 1.80 -11.79
N ASN A 146 -5.98 1.77 -13.07
CA ASN A 146 -6.71 1.06 -14.12
C ASN A 146 -8.23 1.34 -14.14
N GLY A 147 -8.60 2.61 -14.00
CA GLY A 147 -10.01 3.03 -14.02
C GLY A 147 -10.78 2.71 -12.74
N GLU A 148 -10.09 2.76 -11.58
CA GLU A 148 -10.69 2.49 -10.26
C GLU A 148 -11.25 1.07 -10.12
N GLU A 149 -10.54 0.08 -10.65
CA GLU A 149 -10.91 -1.35 -10.61
C GLU A 149 -11.19 -1.91 -9.20
N VAL A 150 -10.74 -1.21 -8.16
CA VAL A 150 -11.07 -1.49 -6.76
C VAL A 150 -12.58 -1.66 -6.53
N TRP A 151 -13.42 -0.90 -7.24
CA TRP A 151 -14.87 -0.95 -7.09
C TRP A 151 -15.48 -2.23 -7.66
N GLU A 152 -14.87 -2.79 -8.70
CA GLU A 152 -15.26 -4.08 -9.25
C GLU A 152 -14.91 -5.21 -8.29
N TRP A 153 -13.72 -5.16 -7.68
CA TRP A 153 -13.29 -6.13 -6.67
C TRP A 153 -14.21 -6.09 -5.45
N GLU A 154 -14.49 -4.88 -4.95
CA GLU A 154 -15.41 -4.65 -3.84
C GLU A 154 -16.81 -5.22 -4.15
N SER A 155 -17.35 -4.90 -5.33
CA SER A 155 -18.68 -5.34 -5.72
C SER A 155 -18.74 -6.86 -5.85
N ARG A 156 -17.73 -7.49 -6.46
CA ARG A 156 -17.64 -8.95 -6.60
C ARG A 156 -17.47 -9.64 -5.25
N PHE A 157 -16.65 -9.09 -4.36
CA PHE A 157 -16.45 -9.64 -3.02
C PHE A 157 -17.76 -9.61 -2.24
N ALA A 158 -18.43 -8.46 -2.20
CA ALA A 158 -19.68 -8.27 -1.47
C ALA A 158 -20.87 -9.11 -1.99
N GLN A 159 -20.84 -9.54 -3.25
CA GLN A 159 -21.84 -10.47 -3.79
C GLN A 159 -21.69 -11.90 -3.24
N ASN A 160 -20.46 -12.30 -2.90
CA ASN A 160 -20.13 -13.67 -2.54
C ASN A 160 -19.75 -13.85 -1.06
N HIS A 161 -19.56 -12.74 -0.33
CA HIS A 161 -19.12 -12.73 1.06
C HIS A 161 -19.95 -11.76 1.90
N ASN A 162 -20.26 -12.17 3.12
CA ASN A 162 -21.07 -11.41 4.07
C ASN A 162 -20.27 -10.81 5.24
N ASP A 163 -18.96 -11.06 5.32
CA ASP A 163 -18.11 -10.53 6.36
C ASP A 163 -16.64 -10.41 5.91
N ILE A 164 -15.88 -9.58 6.63
CA ILE A 164 -14.43 -9.48 6.55
C ILE A 164 -13.90 -9.49 7.98
N ASN A 165 -13.16 -10.53 8.36
CA ASN A 165 -12.55 -10.62 9.68
C ASN A 165 -11.14 -10.04 9.67
N ALA A 166 -11.03 -8.70 9.70
CA ALA A 166 -9.75 -8.01 9.67
C ALA A 166 -9.80 -6.67 10.42
N LYS A 167 -8.62 -6.18 10.80
CA LYS A 167 -8.40 -4.81 11.26
C LYS A 167 -7.64 -4.02 10.20
N VAL A 168 -8.20 -2.92 9.75
CA VAL A 168 -7.71 -2.21 8.57
C VAL A 168 -7.53 -0.73 8.92
N PHE A 169 -6.30 -0.26 8.83
CA PHE A 169 -6.00 1.16 8.81
C PHE A 169 -5.72 1.60 7.37
N VAL A 170 -6.42 2.61 6.90
CA VAL A 170 -6.19 3.22 5.59
C VAL A 170 -5.87 4.69 5.76
N THR A 171 -4.95 5.20 4.97
CA THR A 171 -4.56 6.62 4.99
C THR A 171 -4.09 7.06 3.61
N ALA A 172 -4.15 8.35 3.34
CA ALA A 172 -3.41 9.03 2.30
C ALA A 172 -2.84 10.34 2.86
N GLY A 173 -1.81 10.87 2.21
CA GLY A 173 -1.41 12.25 2.40
C GLY A 173 -2.52 13.17 1.91
N GLY A 174 -2.88 14.16 2.72
CA GLY A 174 -3.91 15.15 2.39
C GLY A 174 -3.51 16.06 1.22
N LEU A 175 -2.20 16.12 0.93
CA LEU A 175 -1.66 16.83 -0.23
C LEU A 175 -1.70 16.00 -1.52
N GLU A 176 -2.21 14.75 -1.49
CA GLU A 176 -2.36 13.89 -2.68
C GLU A 176 -3.68 14.15 -3.43
N THR A 177 -4.02 15.44 -3.60
CA THR A 177 -5.10 15.89 -4.48
C THR A 177 -4.58 16.11 -5.88
N ILE A 178 -5.46 16.17 -6.88
CA ILE A 178 -5.07 16.43 -8.27
C ILE A 178 -4.33 17.77 -8.38
N GLU A 179 -4.89 18.83 -7.79
CA GLU A 179 -4.35 20.19 -7.89
C GLU A 179 -2.95 20.30 -7.28
N ILE A 180 -2.76 19.75 -6.07
CA ILE A 180 -1.49 19.88 -5.37
C ILE A 180 -0.42 19.02 -6.03
N GLN A 181 -0.75 17.82 -6.51
CA GLN A 181 0.20 16.98 -7.24
C GLN A 181 0.65 17.63 -8.55
N LYS A 182 -0.27 18.22 -9.31
CA LYS A 182 0.08 18.99 -10.52
C LYS A 182 1.08 20.10 -10.20
N LYS A 183 0.74 20.93 -9.21
CA LYS A 183 1.60 22.04 -8.78
C LYS A 183 2.96 21.54 -8.29
N MET A 184 3.00 20.48 -7.49
CA MET A 184 4.26 19.88 -7.03
C MET A 184 5.12 19.39 -8.19
N MET A 185 4.52 18.76 -9.20
CA MET A 185 5.27 18.31 -10.37
C MET A 185 5.80 19.47 -11.20
N ASP A 186 5.00 20.52 -11.40
CA ASP A 186 5.46 21.75 -12.08
C ASP A 186 6.64 22.39 -11.33
N ASP A 187 6.54 22.50 -10.00
CA ASP A 187 7.59 23.06 -9.15
C ASP A 187 8.87 22.20 -9.21
N ILE A 188 8.75 20.87 -9.16
CA ILE A 188 9.89 19.94 -9.25
C ILE A 188 10.57 20.03 -10.62
N LEU A 189 9.80 20.07 -11.71
CA LEU A 189 10.34 20.04 -13.06
C LEU A 189 10.96 21.37 -13.50
N LYS A 190 10.59 22.49 -12.88
CA LYS A 190 11.14 23.81 -13.18
C LYS A 190 12.66 23.87 -13.03
N ASP A 191 13.19 23.22 -11.99
CA ASP A 191 14.62 23.20 -11.66
C ASP A 191 15.29 21.84 -12.00
N ALA A 192 14.56 20.94 -12.66
CA ALA A 192 15.07 19.60 -13.00
C ALA A 192 15.99 19.63 -14.24
N PRO A 193 16.97 18.71 -14.33
CA PRO A 193 17.74 18.51 -15.56
C PRO A 193 16.84 18.18 -16.75
N GLU A 194 17.18 18.65 -17.95
CA GLU A 194 16.37 18.45 -19.16
C GLU A 194 16.05 16.97 -19.42
N GLN A 195 16.99 16.07 -19.13
CA GLN A 195 16.78 14.62 -19.27
C GLN A 195 15.67 14.10 -18.35
N ALA A 196 15.57 14.62 -17.13
CA ALA A 196 14.51 14.27 -16.20
C ALA A 196 13.15 14.80 -16.69
N VAL A 197 13.11 16.05 -17.17
CA VAL A 197 11.89 16.64 -17.76
C VAL A 197 11.40 15.81 -18.95
N GLN A 198 12.29 15.45 -19.88
CA GLN A 198 11.95 14.62 -21.04
C GLN A 198 11.47 13.22 -20.64
N MET A 199 12.02 12.65 -19.57
CA MET A 199 11.60 11.35 -19.04
C MET A 199 10.18 11.36 -18.46
N PHE A 200 9.82 12.41 -17.71
CA PHE A 200 8.50 12.47 -17.05
C PHE A 200 7.40 13.04 -17.92
N LYS A 201 7.72 13.84 -18.94
CA LYS A 201 6.74 14.52 -19.81
C LYS A 201 5.68 13.57 -20.40
N PRO A 202 6.00 12.39 -20.97
CA PRO A 202 4.98 11.51 -21.53
C PRO A 202 3.96 11.02 -20.49
N MET A 203 4.42 10.77 -19.26
CA MET A 203 3.55 10.34 -18.16
C MET A 203 2.65 11.49 -17.69
N LEU A 204 3.17 12.71 -17.62
CA LEU A 204 2.37 13.89 -17.27
C LEU A 204 1.31 14.21 -18.32
N ASP A 205 1.69 14.18 -19.60
CA ASP A 205 0.76 14.37 -20.73
C ASP A 205 -0.35 13.30 -20.71
N TYR A 206 -0.01 12.06 -20.32
CA TYR A 206 -0.98 10.99 -20.11
C TYR A 206 -1.96 11.31 -18.98
N PHE A 207 -1.47 11.74 -17.80
CA PHE A 207 -2.34 12.10 -16.68
C PHE A 207 -3.23 13.31 -16.99
N ASP A 208 -2.73 14.30 -17.72
CA ASP A 208 -3.55 15.44 -18.15
C ASP A 208 -4.71 15.03 -19.06
N LYS A 209 -4.50 13.98 -19.87
CA LYS A 209 -5.52 13.48 -20.80
C LYS A 209 -6.49 12.49 -20.15
N GLU A 210 -5.97 11.53 -19.39
CA GLU A 210 -6.73 10.37 -18.91
C GLU A 210 -7.18 10.53 -17.44
N GLY A 211 -6.66 11.53 -16.75
CA GLY A 211 -6.98 11.83 -15.36
C GLY A 211 -5.78 11.62 -14.43
N TRP A 212 -5.65 12.53 -13.46
CA TRP A 212 -4.58 12.47 -12.47
C TRP A 212 -4.93 11.55 -11.30
N PRO A 213 -3.92 10.96 -10.65
CA PRO A 213 -4.08 10.27 -9.37
C PRO A 213 -4.78 11.15 -8.33
N LYS A 214 -5.73 10.59 -7.59
CA LYS A 214 -6.57 11.32 -6.61
C LYS A 214 -6.65 10.61 -5.26
N MET A 215 -5.51 10.16 -4.74
CA MET A 215 -5.43 9.31 -3.53
C MET A 215 -6.14 9.94 -2.34
N ALA A 216 -5.96 11.24 -2.09
CA ALA A 216 -6.58 11.93 -0.96
C ALA A 216 -8.12 11.88 -1.03
N GLU A 217 -8.69 11.88 -2.23
CA GLU A 217 -10.14 11.90 -2.46
C GLU A 217 -10.75 10.49 -2.43
N ILE A 218 -10.13 9.54 -3.13
CA ILE A 218 -10.67 8.18 -3.29
C ILE A 218 -10.50 7.30 -2.04
N THR A 219 -9.47 7.55 -1.23
CA THR A 219 -9.18 6.76 -0.01
C THR A 219 -10.32 6.77 1.02
N PRO A 220 -10.88 7.92 1.43
CA PRO A 220 -12.03 7.92 2.34
C PRO A 220 -13.27 7.28 1.71
N MET A 221 -13.52 7.48 0.41
CA MET A 221 -14.63 6.84 -0.30
C MET A 221 -14.54 5.31 -0.22
N PHE A 222 -13.34 4.75 -0.36
CA PHE A 222 -13.09 3.31 -0.26
C PHE A 222 -13.45 2.76 1.12
N VAL A 223 -13.02 3.45 2.16
CA VAL A 223 -13.34 3.07 3.54
C VAL A 223 -14.83 3.20 3.84
N ASP A 224 -15.47 4.28 3.38
CA ASP A 224 -16.91 4.50 3.59
C ASP A 224 -17.74 3.44 2.85
N LYS A 225 -17.30 3.02 1.67
CA LYS A 225 -17.92 1.90 0.95
C LYS A 225 -17.87 0.60 1.77
N LEU A 226 -16.71 0.23 2.31
CA LEU A 226 -16.57 -0.95 3.15
C LEU A 226 -17.38 -0.86 4.45
N LYS A 227 -17.43 0.32 5.09
CA LYS A 227 -18.30 0.56 6.25
C LYS A 227 -19.77 0.40 5.91
N SER A 228 -20.22 0.84 4.73
CA SER A 228 -21.61 0.72 4.30
C SER A 228 -22.07 -0.75 4.17
N ARG A 229 -21.14 -1.69 3.98
CA ARG A 229 -21.45 -3.13 3.93
C ARG A 229 -21.77 -3.72 5.31
N SER A 230 -21.46 -3.00 6.39
CA SER A 230 -21.74 -3.44 7.76
C SER A 230 -21.19 -4.83 8.10
N TYR A 231 -20.00 -5.15 7.56
CA TYR A 231 -19.25 -6.36 7.92
C TYR A 231 -19.00 -6.37 9.43
N LYS A 232 -19.49 -7.42 10.12
CA LYS A 232 -19.56 -7.46 11.58
C LYS A 232 -18.18 -7.57 12.22
N SER A 233 -17.26 -8.29 11.58
CA SER A 233 -15.91 -8.54 12.08
C SER A 233 -14.88 -7.55 11.54
N LEU A 234 -15.28 -6.62 10.66
CA LEU A 234 -14.37 -5.63 10.10
C LEU A 234 -14.23 -4.43 11.04
N LYS A 235 -13.01 -4.20 11.53
CA LYS A 235 -12.64 -2.92 12.15
C LYS A 235 -11.85 -2.11 11.14
N ILE A 236 -12.42 -1.02 10.63
CA ILE A 236 -11.76 -0.18 9.62
C ILE A 236 -11.78 1.30 9.99
N HIS A 237 -10.64 1.97 9.77
CA HIS A 237 -10.52 3.40 9.96
C HIS A 237 -9.73 4.06 8.81
N CYS A 238 -10.15 5.27 8.46
CA CYS A 238 -9.48 6.14 7.51
C CYS A 238 -8.97 7.39 8.22
N HIS A 239 -7.69 7.70 8.08
CA HIS A 239 -7.11 8.95 8.59
C HIS A 239 -6.19 9.56 7.55
N ASN A 240 -6.71 10.43 6.67
CA ASN A 240 -5.84 11.18 5.78
C ASN A 240 -5.04 12.22 6.57
N MET A 241 -3.74 12.33 6.29
CA MET A 241 -2.81 13.18 7.03
C MET A 241 -2.70 14.53 6.31
N PRO A 242 -3.35 15.59 6.81
CA PRO A 242 -3.64 16.80 6.02
C PRO A 242 -2.41 17.51 5.48
N ASP A 243 -1.28 17.39 6.16
CA ASP A 243 0.00 18.05 5.91
C ASP A 243 1.02 17.14 5.19
N GLU A 244 0.66 15.90 4.90
CA GLU A 244 1.56 14.93 4.27
C GLU A 244 1.34 14.83 2.75
N SER A 245 2.45 14.66 2.04
CA SER A 245 2.52 14.29 0.62
C SER A 245 2.66 12.77 0.44
N HIS A 246 2.55 12.29 -0.79
CA HIS A 246 2.80 10.87 -1.11
C HIS A 246 4.17 10.38 -0.61
N SER A 247 5.19 11.24 -0.66
CA SER A 247 6.56 10.92 -0.26
C SER A 247 6.78 10.95 1.25
N SER A 248 6.01 11.76 1.99
CA SER A 248 6.23 12.02 3.41
C SER A 248 5.27 11.27 4.33
N VAL A 249 4.14 10.75 3.81
CA VAL A 249 3.10 10.07 4.59
C VAL A 249 3.55 8.78 5.28
N ALA A 250 4.52 8.04 4.71
CA ALA A 250 4.81 6.67 5.12
C ALA A 250 5.23 6.51 6.60
N PRO A 251 6.17 7.31 7.18
CA PRO A 251 6.53 7.20 8.59
C PRO A 251 5.33 7.41 9.53
N GLY A 252 4.53 8.45 9.27
CA GLY A 252 3.31 8.73 10.05
C GLY A 252 2.27 7.61 9.91
N ALA A 253 2.11 7.08 8.70
CA ALA A 253 1.18 6.01 8.38
C ALA A 253 1.53 4.69 9.06
N ILE A 254 2.79 4.29 9.05
CA ILE A 254 3.26 3.07 9.73
C ILE A 254 3.03 3.21 11.24
N SER A 255 3.40 4.34 11.84
CA SER A 255 3.25 4.58 13.28
C SER A 255 1.77 4.53 13.71
N ARG A 256 0.92 5.36 13.10
CA ARG A 256 -0.51 5.42 13.41
C ARG A 256 -1.23 4.11 13.07
N GLY A 257 -0.91 3.53 11.93
CA GLY A 257 -1.53 2.31 11.44
C GLY A 257 -1.26 1.11 12.33
N LEU A 258 -0.01 0.89 12.75
CA LEU A 258 0.34 -0.18 13.68
C LEU A 258 -0.42 -0.02 15.01
N ARG A 259 -0.38 1.17 15.61
CA ARG A 259 -1.10 1.43 16.87
C ARG A 259 -2.60 1.17 16.73
N TYR A 260 -3.22 1.54 15.61
CA TYR A 260 -4.63 1.26 15.35
C TYR A 260 -4.93 -0.24 15.24
N VAL A 261 -4.22 -0.96 14.37
CA VAL A 261 -4.53 -2.39 14.10
C VAL A 261 -4.19 -3.30 15.29
N PHE A 262 -3.35 -2.86 16.22
CA PHE A 262 -3.10 -3.53 17.49
C PHE A 262 -4.01 -3.06 18.64
N ASP A 263 -5.05 -2.25 18.38
CA ASP A 263 -6.00 -1.70 19.36
C ASP A 263 -5.39 -0.76 20.43
N HIS A 264 -4.23 -0.14 20.16
CA HIS A 264 -3.58 0.80 21.08
C HIS A 264 -3.84 2.27 20.77
N TRP A 265 -4.48 2.57 19.64
CA TRP A 265 -4.96 3.90 19.31
C TRP A 265 -6.34 3.82 18.66
N ASP A 266 -7.30 4.62 19.17
CA ASP A 266 -8.65 4.70 18.63
C ASP A 266 -8.98 6.18 18.31
N PRO A 267 -8.79 6.61 17.06
CA PRO A 267 -9.04 8.00 16.66
C PRO A 267 -10.48 8.47 16.89
N SER A 268 -11.45 7.56 17.00
CA SER A 268 -12.84 7.94 17.33
C SER A 268 -13.03 8.39 18.78
N LYS A 269 -12.07 8.07 19.66
CA LYS A 269 -12.12 8.35 21.10
C LYS A 269 -11.24 9.53 21.53
N GLY A 270 -10.58 10.20 20.57
CA GLY A 270 -9.73 11.37 20.84
C GLY A 270 -8.51 11.08 21.74
N LYS A 271 -8.09 9.81 21.84
CA LYS A 271 -6.90 9.36 22.56
C LYS A 271 -6.07 8.46 21.67
#